data_AF-A0A1I7KRU8-F1
#
_entry.id   AF-A0A1I7KRU8-F1
#
_cell.length_a   1.000
_cell.length_b   1.000
_cell.length_c   1.000
_cell.angle_alpha   90.00
_cell.angle_beta   90.00
_cell.angle_gamma   90.00
#
_symmetry.space_group_name_H-M   'P 1'
#
loop_
_entity.id
_entity.type
_entity.pdbx_description
1 polymer ?
#
loop_
_entity_poly.entity_id
_entity_poly.type
_entity_poly.pdbx_seq_one_letter_code
_entity_poly.pdbx_strand_id
1 'polypeptide(L)'
;MRDNASDFSMNKFKFNKKPMLIIGVVAVILVMLVAIIIHTCKPGKANVEGTEHEAQKASVDKTDVCETDKSVQDAVAEDSKEAGNVTDTEEELLGDFMFATNESGDLYDEFLAGKGTISFSDYSKDTNEATYSWNDGGLTNLLSKQDVTLEQLVKEVNDAFAPSDADHERNIKVESVSYSFIDCGMDGDRELVLSIDCTTPPFYDSKMVIKNIDSRLQVVFACYCQGERWDVDLNEHGGVRNSGVPGNAACMYYDAYAFIDSAGEIKPIYDIEAVRRDGLGEAMPSLEELDEKYVVTEYTLSYDTHKYHTFGFYNPDKDIDEDPDIPNLKESIDKCFATKSLSKDEFDKMKKKRLEEVGVSEEVVDVEEFEKLEYTQIYYERL
;
A
#
# COMPACT_ATOMS: atom_id res chain seq x y z
N MET A 1 18.53 29.96 -26.30
CA MET A 1 18.89 31.00 -25.33
C MET A 1 17.68 31.19 -24.43
N ARG A 2 17.86 30.83 -23.15
CA ARG A 2 17.09 31.19 -21.95
C ARG A 2 15.67 30.62 -21.76
N ASP A 3 15.65 29.66 -20.84
CA ASP A 3 14.93 29.67 -19.55
C ASP A 3 13.45 30.00 -19.57
N ASN A 4 12.64 28.99 -19.23
CA ASN A 4 11.45 29.12 -18.39
C ASN A 4 11.13 27.73 -17.80
N ALA A 5 11.93 27.31 -16.81
CA ALA A 5 11.46 26.39 -15.80
C ALA A 5 10.63 27.22 -14.83
N SER A 6 9.31 27.04 -14.82
CA SER A 6 8.43 27.63 -13.82
C SER A 6 8.29 26.66 -12.66
N ASP A 7 8.83 27.07 -11.52
CA ASP A 7 8.66 26.48 -10.20
C ASP A 7 7.19 26.13 -9.92
N PHE A 8 6.91 24.85 -9.67
CA PHE A 8 5.69 24.41 -9.01
C PHE A 8 5.92 24.52 -7.49
N SER A 9 5.47 25.63 -6.92
CA SER A 9 5.44 25.87 -5.47
C SER A 9 4.03 25.63 -4.96
N MET A 10 3.79 24.51 -4.28
CA MET A 10 2.59 24.31 -3.45
C MET A 10 2.68 25.27 -2.25
N ASN A 11 1.96 26.39 -2.33
CA ASN A 11 1.86 27.36 -1.24
C ASN A 11 0.61 27.10 -0.37
N LYS A 12 0.85 26.50 0.79
CA LYS A 12 0.19 26.72 2.10
C LYS A 12 -1.28 27.17 2.08
N PHE A 13 -2.17 26.20 2.27
CA PHE A 13 -3.55 26.41 2.71
C PHE A 13 -3.62 27.24 4.01
N LYS A 14 -4.38 28.35 3.98
CA LYS A 14 -4.77 29.09 5.20
C LYS A 14 -6.13 28.59 5.68
N PHE A 15 -6.14 27.84 6.78
CA PHE A 15 -7.35 27.42 7.46
C PHE A 15 -8.19 28.61 7.95
N ASN A 16 -9.45 28.64 7.52
CA ASN A 16 -10.47 29.58 7.95
C ASN A 16 -10.97 29.17 9.35
N LYS A 17 -10.78 29.99 10.39
CA LYS A 17 -10.98 29.63 11.82
C LYS A 17 -12.43 29.46 12.30
N LYS A 18 -13.42 29.38 11.41
CA LYS A 18 -14.85 29.33 11.78
C LYS A 18 -15.47 27.92 11.99
N PRO A 19 -14.98 26.80 11.41
CA PRO A 19 -15.58 25.48 11.64
C PRO A 19 -15.13 24.81 12.95
N MET A 20 -13.99 25.20 13.53
CA MET A 20 -13.49 24.62 14.81
C MET A 20 -14.45 24.78 15.99
N LEU A 21 -15.28 25.84 16.00
CA LEU A 21 -16.19 26.11 17.11
C LEU A 21 -17.44 25.22 17.08
N ILE A 22 -17.80 24.68 15.90
CA ILE A 22 -18.96 23.79 15.74
C ILE A 22 -18.57 22.35 16.12
N ILE A 23 -17.38 21.90 15.73
CA ILE A 23 -16.86 20.55 16.07
C ILE A 23 -16.72 20.38 17.59
N GLY A 24 -16.23 21.41 18.29
CA GLY A 24 -16.10 21.36 19.76
C GLY A 24 -17.42 21.21 20.51
N VAL A 25 -18.52 21.78 19.99
CA VAL A 25 -19.84 21.68 20.64
C VAL A 25 -20.46 20.29 20.42
N VAL A 26 -20.26 19.70 19.24
CA VAL A 26 -20.77 18.35 18.92
C VAL A 26 -20.07 17.29 19.77
N ALA A 27 -18.74 17.38 19.95
CA ALA A 27 -17.97 16.45 20.77
C ALA A 27 -18.43 16.44 22.24
N VAL A 28 -18.72 17.62 22.82
CA VAL A 28 -19.20 17.73 24.20
C VAL A 28 -20.59 17.11 24.38
N ILE A 29 -21.49 17.27 23.40
CA ILE A 29 -22.83 16.66 23.44
C ILE A 29 -22.72 15.13 23.35
N LEU A 30 -21.82 14.61 22.51
CA LEU A 30 -21.64 13.16 22.33
C LEU A 30 -21.11 12.50 23.61
N VAL A 31 -20.12 13.12 24.27
CA VAL A 31 -19.58 12.64 25.57
C VAL A 31 -20.66 12.63 26.66
N MET A 32 -21.53 13.66 26.70
CA MET A 32 -22.63 13.69 27.66
C MET A 32 -23.66 12.57 27.40
N LEU A 33 -23.96 12.25 26.14
CA LEU A 33 -24.89 11.17 25.80
C LEU A 33 -24.34 9.80 26.18
N VAL A 34 -23.05 9.54 25.90
CA VAL A 34 -22.38 8.28 26.30
C VAL A 34 -22.37 8.12 27.82
N ALA A 35 -22.08 9.19 28.56
CA ALA A 35 -22.11 9.17 30.02
C ALA A 35 -23.51 8.85 30.58
N ILE A 36 -24.57 9.36 29.96
CA ILE A 36 -25.96 9.04 30.34
C ILE A 36 -26.27 7.58 30.08
N ILE A 37 -25.90 7.03 28.91
CA ILE A 37 -26.14 5.63 28.55
C ILE A 37 -25.45 4.69 29.55
N ILE A 38 -24.18 4.95 29.87
CA ILE A 38 -23.41 4.17 30.85
C ILE A 38 -24.04 4.24 32.25
N HIS A 39 -24.57 5.39 32.66
CA HIS A 39 -25.22 5.53 33.97
C HIS A 39 -26.60 4.86 34.05
N THR A 40 -27.33 4.75 32.94
CA THR A 40 -28.67 4.14 32.92
C THR A 40 -28.65 2.62 32.72
N CYS A 41 -27.58 2.07 32.16
CA CYS A 41 -27.45 0.64 31.91
C CYS A 41 -26.70 -0.08 33.04
N LYS A 42 -27.38 -0.34 34.16
CA LYS A 42 -26.91 -1.34 35.13
C LYS A 42 -27.16 -2.75 34.58
N PRO A 43 -26.15 -3.63 34.47
CA PRO A 43 -26.36 -4.99 34.00
C PRO A 43 -27.11 -5.81 35.05
N GLY A 44 -28.31 -6.25 34.69
CA GLY A 44 -29.04 -7.30 35.40
C GLY A 44 -28.36 -8.65 35.16
N LYS A 45 -28.04 -9.37 36.23
CA LYS A 45 -27.53 -10.75 36.16
C LYS A 45 -28.59 -11.66 35.53
N ALA A 46 -28.31 -12.18 34.34
CA ALA A 46 -29.04 -13.30 33.77
C ALA A 46 -28.17 -14.56 33.88
N ASN A 47 -28.67 -15.52 34.66
CA ASN A 47 -28.27 -16.93 34.60
C ASN A 47 -28.64 -17.49 33.22
N VAL A 48 -27.73 -18.22 32.58
CA VAL A 48 -28.10 -19.20 31.56
C VAL A 48 -27.27 -20.46 31.78
N GLU A 49 -28.01 -21.52 32.07
CA GLU A 49 -27.58 -22.91 32.22
C GLU A 49 -27.07 -23.47 30.89
N GLY A 50 -26.13 -24.42 31.00
CA GLY A 50 -25.51 -25.07 29.87
C GLY A 50 -26.44 -26.02 29.10
N THR A 51 -26.00 -26.38 27.90
CA THR A 51 -26.38 -27.65 27.28
C THR A 51 -25.24 -28.10 26.37
N GLU A 52 -24.66 -29.24 26.73
CA GLU A 52 -23.75 -30.03 25.91
C GLU A 52 -24.50 -30.61 24.71
N HIS A 53 -23.81 -30.76 23.57
CA HIS A 53 -24.14 -31.82 22.63
C HIS A 53 -22.88 -32.31 21.91
N GLU A 54 -22.43 -33.51 22.28
CA GLU A 54 -21.57 -34.38 21.49
C GLU A 54 -22.35 -35.01 20.33
N ALA A 55 -21.65 -35.28 19.21
CA ALA A 55 -21.71 -36.49 18.38
C ALA A 55 -20.71 -36.36 17.21
N GLN A 56 -19.55 -37.02 17.28
CA GLN A 56 -19.22 -38.35 16.73
C GLN A 56 -18.82 -38.42 15.24
N LYS A 57 -17.52 -38.71 15.08
CA LYS A 57 -16.79 -39.53 14.08
C LYS A 57 -17.60 -40.24 12.98
N ALA A 58 -17.02 -40.21 11.78
CA ALA A 58 -16.94 -41.38 10.91
C ALA A 58 -15.58 -41.44 10.18
N SER A 59 -14.88 -42.54 10.40
CA SER A 59 -13.67 -43.03 9.72
C SER A 59 -14.03 -43.84 8.48
N VAL A 60 -13.25 -43.75 7.39
CA VAL A 60 -13.00 -44.90 6.49
C VAL A 60 -11.56 -44.85 6.00
N ASP A 61 -10.89 -45.97 6.24
CA ASP A 61 -9.56 -46.39 5.81
C ASP A 61 -9.71 -47.44 4.70
N LYS A 62 -8.83 -47.40 3.69
CA LYS A 62 -8.11 -48.52 3.04
C LYS A 62 -7.58 -48.13 1.65
N THR A 63 -6.27 -47.94 1.45
CA THR A 63 -5.19 -48.91 1.12
C THR A 63 -5.28 -49.57 -0.27
N ASP A 64 -4.29 -49.29 -1.13
CA ASP A 64 -3.37 -50.24 -1.81
C ASP A 64 -2.46 -49.45 -2.78
N VAL A 65 -1.16 -49.28 -2.52
CA VAL A 65 -0.01 -50.17 -2.80
C VAL A 65 0.21 -50.46 -4.29
N CYS A 66 1.32 -49.96 -4.84
CA CYS A 66 2.28 -50.80 -5.58
C CYS A 66 3.68 -50.16 -5.62
N GLU A 67 4.64 -50.88 -5.03
CA GLU A 67 6.11 -50.73 -5.15
C GLU A 67 6.56 -50.98 -6.61
N THR A 68 7.69 -50.49 -7.11
CA THR A 68 9.08 -51.04 -7.05
C THR A 68 9.87 -50.28 -8.15
N ASP A 69 11.20 -50.15 -8.25
CA ASP A 69 12.38 -50.68 -7.57
C ASP A 69 13.61 -49.81 -7.98
N LYS A 70 14.57 -49.66 -7.06
CA LYS A 70 16.05 -49.68 -7.16
C LYS A 70 16.84 -49.14 -8.38
N SER A 71 17.86 -48.34 -8.07
CA SER A 71 19.31 -48.70 -8.03
C SER A 71 20.13 -47.51 -7.46
N VAL A 72 20.91 -47.55 -6.36
CA VAL A 72 22.20 -48.27 -6.10
C VAL A 72 23.26 -47.78 -7.13
N GLN A 73 24.39 -47.10 -6.81
CA GLN A 73 25.44 -47.41 -5.83
C GLN A 73 26.57 -46.33 -5.78
N ASP A 74 27.22 -46.23 -4.60
CA ASP A 74 28.67 -46.03 -4.30
C ASP A 74 29.47 -44.81 -4.81
N ALA A 75 30.51 -44.29 -4.16
CA ALA A 75 31.15 -44.30 -2.83
C ALA A 75 32.55 -43.65 -3.03
N VAL A 76 33.29 -43.40 -1.94
CA VAL A 76 34.75 -43.07 -1.81
C VAL A 76 35.01 -41.56 -1.67
N ALA A 77 35.28 -40.96 -0.49
CA ALA A 77 36.25 -41.16 0.61
C ALA A 77 37.46 -40.18 0.52
N GLU A 78 37.69 -39.46 1.63
CA GLU A 78 38.97 -38.99 2.25
C GLU A 78 40.02 -38.24 1.37
N ASP A 79 40.80 -37.23 1.80
CA ASP A 79 41.36 -36.88 3.10
C ASP A 79 41.99 -35.46 3.07
N SER A 80 42.29 -34.95 4.27
CA SER A 80 43.43 -34.10 4.65
C SER A 80 43.38 -32.55 4.62
N LYS A 81 43.51 -32.06 5.86
CA LYS A 81 43.90 -30.76 6.43
C LYS A 81 45.00 -29.99 5.67
N GLU A 82 44.92 -28.65 5.67
CA GLU A 82 45.86 -27.80 6.42
C GLU A 82 45.39 -26.35 6.56
N ALA A 83 45.87 -25.73 7.63
CA ALA A 83 45.46 -24.45 8.19
C ALA A 83 45.91 -23.23 7.38
N GLY A 84 45.09 -22.19 7.38
CA GLY A 84 45.42 -20.86 6.90
C GLY A 84 44.57 -19.83 7.62
N ASN A 85 45.08 -19.35 8.75
CA ASN A 85 44.54 -18.28 9.57
C ASN A 85 44.54 -16.98 8.75
N VAL A 86 43.36 -16.46 8.40
CA VAL A 86 43.17 -15.05 7.99
C VAL A 86 42.02 -14.51 8.81
N THR A 87 42.41 -13.91 9.93
CA THR A 87 41.68 -12.84 10.59
C THR A 87 41.48 -11.70 9.60
N ASP A 88 40.23 -11.35 9.34
CA ASP A 88 39.71 -9.98 9.23
C ASP A 88 38.21 -10.15 8.97
N THR A 89 37.47 -10.40 10.06
CA THR A 89 36.03 -10.20 10.05
C THR A 89 35.87 -8.68 10.08
N GLU A 90 35.71 -8.08 8.90
CA GLU A 90 35.07 -6.78 8.78
C GLU A 90 33.70 -6.92 9.44
N GLU A 91 33.63 -6.51 10.71
CA GLU A 91 32.39 -6.16 11.38
C GLU A 91 31.90 -4.91 10.61
N GLU A 92 31.22 -5.17 9.49
CA GLU A 92 30.52 -4.15 8.73
C GLU A 92 29.45 -3.61 9.68
N LEU A 93 29.77 -2.45 10.29
CA LEU A 93 28.96 -1.83 11.34
C LEU A 93 27.60 -1.46 10.74
N LEU A 94 26.64 -2.38 10.86
CA LEU A 94 25.22 -2.08 10.77
C LEU A 94 24.92 -0.92 11.74
N GLY A 95 24.03 0.00 11.33
CA GLY A 95 23.63 1.15 12.15
C GLY A 95 23.05 0.77 13.52
N ASP A 96 22.81 1.77 14.35
CA ASP A 96 22.34 1.56 15.72
C ASP A 96 20.85 1.16 15.72
N PHE A 97 20.55 -0.09 16.09
CA PHE A 97 19.18 -0.51 16.40
C PHE A 97 18.73 0.03 17.75
N MET A 98 17.64 0.80 17.75
CA MET A 98 16.91 1.19 18.95
C MET A 98 15.74 0.24 19.14
N PHE A 99 16.04 -0.96 19.64
CA PHE A 99 15.04 -1.98 19.92
C PHE A 99 13.98 -1.48 20.92
N ALA A 100 12.71 -1.76 20.63
CA ALA A 100 11.63 -1.53 21.57
C ALA A 100 11.85 -2.38 22.84
N THR A 101 11.75 -1.78 24.02
CA THR A 101 12.06 -2.44 25.31
C THR A 101 10.86 -3.15 25.95
N ASN A 102 9.81 -3.43 25.18
CA ASN A 102 8.60 -4.05 25.71
C ASN A 102 8.84 -5.55 25.97
N GLU A 103 8.78 -5.96 27.24
CA GLU A 103 8.72 -7.37 27.66
C GLU A 103 7.29 -7.92 27.49
N SER A 104 6.73 -7.82 26.29
CA SER A 104 5.45 -8.41 25.97
C SER A 104 5.69 -9.69 25.17
N GLY A 105 4.93 -10.75 25.44
CA GLY A 105 4.99 -12.01 24.68
C GLY A 105 4.26 -11.93 23.34
N ASP A 106 4.17 -10.72 22.79
CA ASP A 106 3.59 -10.44 21.49
C ASP A 106 4.64 -10.60 20.39
N LEU A 107 4.27 -11.26 19.31
CA LEU A 107 5.20 -11.58 18.23
C LEU A 107 5.77 -10.32 17.56
N TYR A 108 4.99 -9.24 17.45
CA TYR A 108 5.47 -8.00 16.84
C TYR A 108 6.52 -7.31 17.72
N ASP A 109 6.28 -7.22 19.02
CA ASP A 109 7.27 -6.68 19.97
C ASP A 109 8.57 -7.52 19.96
N GLU A 110 8.46 -8.85 19.90
CA GLU A 110 9.63 -9.74 19.80
C GLU A 110 10.41 -9.51 18.50
N PHE A 111 9.73 -9.36 17.36
CA PHE A 111 10.36 -9.06 16.07
C PHE A 111 11.02 -7.68 16.07
N LEU A 112 10.32 -6.65 16.53
CA LEU A 112 10.84 -5.28 16.66
C LEU A 112 12.00 -5.18 17.67
N ALA A 113 12.12 -6.14 18.60
CA ALA A 113 13.25 -6.27 19.51
C ALA A 113 14.40 -7.14 18.96
N GLY A 114 14.33 -7.57 17.69
CA GLY A 114 15.34 -8.37 17.01
C GLY A 114 15.38 -9.85 17.42
N LYS A 115 14.40 -10.33 18.20
CA LYS A 115 14.34 -11.71 18.71
C LYS A 115 13.38 -12.59 17.91
N GLY A 116 12.33 -11.99 17.37
CA GLY A 116 11.37 -12.63 16.48
C GLY A 116 11.83 -12.62 15.03
N THR A 117 11.10 -13.35 14.20
CA THR A 117 11.35 -13.45 12.76
C THR A 117 10.07 -13.25 11.97
N ILE A 118 10.20 -12.73 10.76
CA ILE A 118 9.13 -12.70 9.75
C ILE A 118 9.36 -13.77 8.70
N SER A 119 8.28 -14.16 8.03
CA SER A 119 8.31 -15.11 6.91
C SER A 119 7.70 -14.51 5.65
N PHE A 120 8.26 -14.86 4.50
CA PHE A 120 7.72 -14.50 3.17
C PHE A 120 6.92 -15.64 2.52
N SER A 121 6.62 -16.70 3.28
CA SER A 121 6.04 -17.93 2.73
C SER A 121 4.67 -17.73 2.10
N ASP A 122 3.86 -16.82 2.62
CA ASP A 122 2.53 -16.51 2.07
C ASP A 122 2.58 -15.42 0.99
N TYR A 123 3.43 -14.39 1.17
CA TYR A 123 3.68 -13.37 0.13
C TYR A 123 3.99 -13.97 -1.25
N SER A 124 4.85 -14.99 -1.31
CA SER A 124 5.27 -15.60 -2.57
C SER A 124 4.18 -16.38 -3.33
N LYS A 125 3.04 -16.68 -2.69
CA LYS A 125 1.95 -17.46 -3.29
C LYS A 125 0.98 -16.59 -4.09
N ASP A 126 0.84 -15.32 -3.70
CA ASP A 126 -0.23 -14.42 -4.16
C ASP A 126 0.29 -13.21 -4.95
N THR A 127 1.54 -13.23 -5.42
CA THR A 127 2.05 -12.26 -6.40
C THR A 127 1.33 -12.44 -7.74
N ASN A 128 0.11 -11.93 -7.82
CA ASN A 128 -0.73 -11.92 -9.01
C ASN A 128 -0.37 -10.70 -9.90
N GLU A 129 -0.86 -10.69 -11.15
CA GLU A 129 -0.65 -9.57 -12.10
C GLU A 129 -1.03 -8.18 -11.52
N ALA A 130 -1.96 -8.11 -10.56
CA ALA A 130 -2.38 -6.85 -9.93
C ALA A 130 -1.33 -6.28 -8.96
N THR A 131 -0.58 -7.13 -8.26
CA THR A 131 0.61 -6.72 -7.49
C THR A 131 1.86 -6.53 -8.36
N TYR A 132 1.85 -7.11 -9.57
CA TYR A 132 2.98 -7.12 -10.51
C TYR A 132 3.24 -5.73 -11.15
N SER A 133 2.22 -4.87 -11.22
CA SER A 133 2.40 -3.46 -11.60
C SER A 133 3.06 -2.62 -10.50
N TRP A 134 3.15 -3.14 -9.27
CA TRP A 134 3.63 -2.43 -8.07
C TRP A 134 4.94 -2.99 -7.52
N ASN A 135 5.31 -4.17 -8.00
CA ASN A 135 6.54 -4.86 -7.64
C ASN A 135 7.58 -4.63 -8.74
N ASP A 136 8.63 -3.88 -8.42
CA ASP A 136 9.90 -4.15 -9.07
C ASP A 136 10.27 -5.61 -8.74
N GLY A 137 10.56 -6.40 -9.78
CA GLY A 137 11.03 -7.78 -9.62
C GLY A 137 12.25 -7.89 -8.71
N GLY A 138 12.93 -6.77 -8.45
CA GLY A 138 13.88 -6.56 -7.36
C GLY A 138 13.43 -7.18 -6.05
N LEU A 139 12.32 -6.75 -5.45
CA LEU A 139 11.92 -7.20 -4.11
C LEU A 139 11.69 -8.71 -4.06
N THR A 140 10.97 -9.30 -5.03
CA THR A 140 10.82 -10.77 -5.12
C THR A 140 12.16 -11.54 -5.22
N ASN A 141 13.21 -10.92 -5.74
CA ASN A 141 14.56 -11.49 -5.76
C ASN A 141 15.35 -11.21 -4.46
N LEU A 142 14.99 -10.16 -3.70
CA LEU A 142 15.56 -9.81 -2.39
C LEU A 142 15.15 -10.81 -1.30
N LEU A 143 13.92 -11.33 -1.37
CA LEU A 143 13.27 -11.96 -0.22
C LEU A 143 13.72 -13.41 -0.06
N SER A 144 14.42 -13.70 1.04
CA SER A 144 14.89 -15.05 1.32
C SER A 144 13.71 -16.02 1.54
N LYS A 145 13.92 -17.29 1.16
CA LYS A 145 12.93 -18.37 1.35
C LYS A 145 12.82 -18.84 2.80
N GLN A 146 13.49 -18.17 3.73
CA GLN A 146 13.61 -18.54 5.13
C GLN A 146 13.05 -17.43 6.01
N ASP A 147 12.90 -17.73 7.29
CA ASP A 147 12.49 -16.74 8.27
C ASP A 147 13.68 -15.86 8.64
N VAL A 148 13.44 -14.55 8.69
CA VAL A 148 14.50 -13.55 8.91
C VAL A 148 14.18 -12.65 10.10
N THR A 149 15.21 -12.31 10.87
CA THR A 149 15.13 -11.24 11.87
C THR A 149 15.16 -9.87 11.19
N LEU A 150 14.84 -8.82 11.94
CA LEU A 150 14.93 -7.45 11.43
C LEU A 150 16.36 -7.09 10.97
N GLU A 151 17.38 -7.50 11.73
CA GLU A 151 18.79 -7.27 11.39
C GLU A 151 19.19 -7.99 10.09
N GLN A 152 18.74 -9.24 9.93
CA GLN A 152 18.97 -10.02 8.71
C GLN A 152 18.26 -9.39 7.52
N LEU A 153 17.03 -8.89 7.69
CA LEU A 153 16.30 -8.19 6.63
C LEU A 153 17.05 -6.95 6.15
N VAL A 154 17.51 -6.09 7.06
CA VAL A 154 18.31 -4.90 6.71
C VAL A 154 19.59 -5.30 5.96
N LYS A 155 20.27 -6.35 6.42
CA LYS A 155 21.44 -6.89 5.75
C LYS A 155 21.11 -7.40 4.34
N GLU A 156 20.04 -8.18 4.17
CA GLU A 156 19.62 -8.71 2.87
C GLU A 156 19.28 -7.58 1.87
N VAL A 157 18.61 -6.52 2.32
CA VAL A 157 18.35 -5.33 1.50
C VAL A 157 19.65 -4.66 1.08
N ASN A 158 20.56 -4.39 2.01
CA ASN A 158 21.86 -3.78 1.71
C ASN A 158 22.72 -4.63 0.77
N ASP A 159 22.81 -5.95 1.02
CA ASP A 159 23.59 -6.89 0.22
C ASP A 159 23.12 -6.92 -1.24
N ALA A 160 21.81 -6.89 -1.44
CA ALA A 160 21.26 -7.00 -2.78
C ALA A 160 21.34 -5.73 -3.61
N PHE A 161 21.49 -4.57 -2.96
CA PHE A 161 21.81 -3.31 -3.63
C PHE A 161 23.31 -2.94 -3.55
N ALA A 162 24.15 -3.87 -3.07
CA ALA A 162 25.58 -3.68 -3.02
C ALA A 162 26.15 -3.52 -4.44
N PRO A 163 27.18 -2.67 -4.62
CA PRO A 163 27.80 -2.41 -5.92
C PRO A 163 28.65 -3.61 -6.38
N SER A 164 28.00 -4.70 -6.81
CA SER A 164 28.67 -5.87 -7.40
C SER A 164 28.26 -6.18 -8.83
N ASP A 165 27.18 -5.59 -9.35
CA ASP A 165 26.76 -5.77 -10.75
C ASP A 165 27.08 -4.54 -11.59
N ALA A 166 27.82 -4.75 -12.67
CA ALA A 166 28.20 -3.72 -13.64
C ALA A 166 27.01 -3.02 -14.33
N ASP A 167 25.79 -3.52 -14.11
CA ASP A 167 24.54 -3.00 -14.67
C ASP A 167 23.69 -2.20 -13.65
N HIS A 168 24.03 -2.24 -12.35
CA HIS A 168 23.25 -1.61 -11.27
C HIS A 168 24.15 -0.85 -10.29
N GLU A 169 24.87 0.17 -10.79
CA GLU A 169 25.57 1.16 -9.95
C GLU A 169 24.56 2.03 -9.17
N ARG A 170 23.90 1.50 -8.14
CA ARG A 170 22.96 2.31 -7.34
C ARG A 170 23.42 2.61 -5.91
N ASN A 171 24.39 1.87 -5.37
CA ASN A 171 24.95 2.08 -4.02
C ASN A 171 23.85 2.45 -2.99
N ILE A 172 22.71 1.76 -3.08
CA ILE A 172 21.54 2.02 -2.25
C ILE A 172 21.82 1.34 -0.92
N LYS A 173 21.67 2.09 0.16
CA LYS A 173 21.80 1.58 1.52
C LYS A 173 20.61 2.01 2.36
N VAL A 174 20.17 1.12 3.25
CA VAL A 174 19.15 1.39 4.25
C VAL A 174 19.63 2.50 5.18
N GLU A 175 18.99 3.66 5.11
CA GLU A 175 19.22 4.80 5.99
C GLU A 175 18.45 4.65 7.30
N SER A 176 17.18 4.23 7.20
CA SER A 176 16.32 4.11 8.36
C SER A 176 15.30 2.99 8.22
N VAL A 177 14.89 2.46 9.36
CA VAL A 177 13.72 1.59 9.44
C VAL A 177 12.78 2.17 10.48
N SER A 178 11.51 2.26 10.10
CA SER A 178 10.43 2.73 10.94
C SER A 178 9.25 1.78 10.84
N TYR A 179 8.34 1.85 11.83
CA TYR A 179 7.16 1.01 11.85
C TYR A 179 5.92 1.76 12.28
N SER A 180 4.75 1.25 11.89
CA SER A 180 3.45 1.67 12.38
C SER A 180 2.55 0.46 12.61
N PHE A 181 1.45 0.65 13.32
CA PHE A 181 0.41 -0.37 13.47
C PHE A 181 -0.85 0.05 12.73
N ILE A 182 -1.47 -0.89 12.02
CA ILE A 182 -2.73 -0.71 11.28
C ILE A 182 -3.72 -1.82 11.65
N ASP A 183 -4.96 -1.72 11.17
CA ASP A 183 -6.06 -2.69 11.31
C ASP A 183 -6.60 -3.03 9.91
N CYS A 184 -5.97 -4.01 9.28
CA CYS A 184 -6.26 -4.45 7.92
C CYS A 184 -7.64 -5.11 7.83
N GLY A 185 -8.56 -4.48 7.11
CA GLY A 185 -9.92 -4.99 6.98
C GLY A 185 -10.83 -4.64 8.16
N MET A 186 -10.37 -3.80 9.08
CA MET A 186 -11.16 -3.25 10.19
C MET A 186 -11.74 -4.36 11.10
N ASP A 187 -10.96 -5.41 11.36
CA ASP A 187 -11.35 -6.53 12.21
C ASP A 187 -10.95 -6.35 13.68
N GLY A 188 -10.17 -5.31 13.97
CA GLY A 188 -9.69 -4.95 15.30
C GLY A 188 -8.39 -5.64 15.70
N ASP A 189 -7.84 -6.51 14.86
CA ASP A 189 -6.52 -7.07 15.05
C ASP A 189 -5.46 -6.08 14.53
N ARG A 190 -4.33 -6.00 15.23
CA ARG A 190 -3.25 -5.09 14.83
C ARG A 190 -2.29 -5.79 13.89
N GLU A 191 -1.88 -5.10 12.84
CA GLU A 191 -0.81 -5.49 11.95
C GLU A 191 0.35 -4.51 11.98
N LEU A 192 1.55 -5.01 11.68
CA LEU A 192 2.75 -4.20 11.63
C LEU A 192 3.01 -3.74 10.20
N VAL A 193 3.14 -2.44 10.01
CA VAL A 193 3.74 -1.84 8.80
C VAL A 193 5.21 -1.57 9.09
N LEU A 194 6.09 -2.04 8.22
CA LEU A 194 7.53 -1.72 8.26
C LEU A 194 7.86 -0.84 7.05
N SER A 195 8.42 0.35 7.26
CA SER A 195 8.97 1.20 6.21
C SER A 195 10.49 1.22 6.31
N ILE A 196 11.15 0.92 5.20
CA ILE A 196 12.60 0.87 5.04
C ILE A 196 12.97 1.97 4.06
N ASP A 197 13.61 3.01 4.56
CA ASP A 197 14.08 4.15 3.77
C ASP A 197 15.53 3.93 3.38
N CYS A 198 15.85 4.15 2.10
CA CYS A 198 17.19 3.96 1.55
C CYS A 198 17.73 5.22 0.83
N THR A 199 19.02 5.53 1.07
CA THR A 199 19.85 6.57 0.39
C THR A 199 19.75 6.45 -1.15
N THR A 200 19.90 7.45 -2.03
CA THR A 200 19.72 8.93 -2.12
C THR A 200 19.11 9.15 -3.54
N PRO A 201 18.62 10.35 -3.93
CA PRO A 201 17.78 10.54 -5.13
C PRO A 201 18.09 9.67 -6.37
N PRO A 202 17.07 9.05 -6.96
CA PRO A 202 15.67 9.19 -6.58
C PRO A 202 15.36 8.39 -5.29
N PHE A 203 14.62 8.99 -4.35
CA PHE A 203 14.31 8.39 -3.04
C PHE A 203 13.70 7.00 -3.20
N TYR A 204 14.12 6.06 -2.35
CA TYR A 204 13.64 4.69 -2.35
C TYR A 204 13.04 4.38 -0.97
N ASP A 205 11.73 4.24 -0.89
CA ASP A 205 11.02 3.74 0.29
C ASP A 205 10.40 2.38 -0.05
N SER A 206 10.59 1.43 0.84
CA SER A 206 9.97 0.11 0.78
C SER A 206 9.04 -0.06 1.97
N LYS A 207 7.78 -0.35 1.71
CA LYS A 207 6.79 -0.63 2.76
C LYS A 207 6.39 -2.09 2.73
N MET A 208 6.27 -2.70 3.91
CA MET A 208 5.79 -4.08 4.09
C MET A 208 4.67 -4.10 5.12
N VAL A 209 3.66 -4.95 4.90
CA VAL A 209 2.62 -5.26 5.90
C VAL A 209 2.82 -6.68 6.40
N ILE A 210 2.85 -6.83 7.71
CA ILE A 210 3.15 -8.07 8.42
C ILE A 210 1.97 -8.45 9.32
N LYS A 211 1.39 -9.63 9.07
CA LYS A 211 0.27 -10.22 9.83
C LYS A 211 0.72 -11.38 10.71
N ASN A 212 0.06 -11.56 11.84
CA ASN A 212 0.16 -12.80 12.61
C ASN A 212 -0.82 -13.83 12.04
N ILE A 213 -0.31 -14.78 11.26
CA ILE A 213 -1.09 -15.86 10.66
C ILE A 213 -0.58 -17.17 11.26
N ASP A 214 -1.48 -17.93 11.88
CA ASP A 214 -1.16 -19.21 12.53
C ASP A 214 0.01 -19.12 13.55
N SER A 215 0.03 -18.04 14.34
CA SER A 215 1.09 -17.77 15.34
C SER A 215 2.49 -17.54 14.74
N ARG A 216 2.55 -17.09 13.49
CA ARG A 216 3.80 -16.73 12.80
C ARG A 216 3.60 -15.41 12.08
N LEU A 217 4.61 -14.54 12.17
CA LEU A 217 4.59 -13.29 11.43
C LEU A 217 4.85 -13.56 9.95
N GLN A 218 3.88 -13.23 9.11
CA GLN A 218 3.91 -13.39 7.66
C GLN A 218 3.85 -12.01 7.01
N VAL A 219 4.71 -11.78 6.03
CA VAL A 219 4.56 -10.66 5.11
C VAL A 219 3.41 -10.98 4.17
N VAL A 220 2.44 -10.08 4.09
CA VAL A 220 1.24 -10.22 3.24
C VAL A 220 1.21 -9.20 2.11
N PHE A 221 1.93 -8.09 2.28
CA PHE A 221 2.12 -7.07 1.26
C PHE A 221 3.53 -6.53 1.37
N ALA A 222 4.13 -6.24 0.23
CA ALA A 222 5.35 -5.46 0.15
C ALA A 222 5.34 -4.64 -1.15
N CYS A 223 5.86 -3.43 -1.08
CA CYS A 223 6.05 -2.58 -2.25
C CYS A 223 7.44 -1.98 -2.22
N TYR A 224 8.06 -1.90 -3.40
CA TYR A 224 9.32 -1.22 -3.61
C TYR A 224 9.07 0.00 -4.50
N CYS A 225 9.07 1.19 -3.91
CA CYS A 225 8.84 2.42 -4.67
C CYS A 225 10.16 2.85 -5.30
N GLN A 226 10.29 2.56 -6.60
CA GLN A 226 11.45 2.98 -7.38
C GLN A 226 11.16 4.29 -8.13
N GLY A 227 11.76 5.39 -7.68
CA GLY A 227 11.84 6.62 -8.47
C GLY A 227 10.86 7.73 -8.07
N GLU A 228 11.18 8.98 -8.45
CA GLU A 228 10.41 10.21 -8.15
C GLU A 228 8.99 10.28 -8.74
N ARG A 229 8.46 9.20 -9.31
CA ARG A 229 7.21 9.22 -10.12
C ARG A 229 6.12 8.30 -9.61
N TRP A 230 6.40 7.45 -8.63
CA TRP A 230 5.45 6.51 -8.07
C TRP A 230 5.54 6.52 -6.56
N ASP A 231 4.40 6.72 -5.93
CA ASP A 231 4.22 6.70 -4.49
C ASP A 231 3.26 5.58 -4.14
N VAL A 232 3.62 4.77 -3.14
CA VAL A 232 2.71 3.79 -2.53
C VAL A 232 2.44 4.20 -1.10
N ASP A 233 1.18 4.52 -0.84
CA ASP A 233 0.68 4.95 0.45
C ASP A 233 -0.17 3.84 1.09
N LEU A 234 -0.11 3.77 2.42
CA LEU A 234 -0.90 2.88 3.25
C LEU A 234 -1.68 3.72 4.27
N ASN A 235 -2.92 3.32 4.58
CA ASN A 235 -3.70 3.93 5.66
C ASN A 235 -3.91 2.94 6.83
N GLU A 236 -4.52 3.43 7.90
CA GLU A 236 -4.76 2.65 9.13
C GLU A 236 -5.73 1.47 8.97
N HIS A 237 -6.45 1.38 7.86
CA HIS A 237 -7.45 0.34 7.60
C HIS A 237 -6.98 -0.74 6.60
N GLY A 238 -5.69 -0.72 6.24
CA GLY A 238 -5.14 -1.62 5.21
C GLY A 238 -5.46 -1.20 3.78
N GLY A 239 -5.92 0.03 3.57
CA GLY A 239 -6.03 0.63 2.24
C GLY A 239 -4.64 0.86 1.64
N VAL A 240 -4.53 0.59 0.35
CA VAL A 240 -3.31 0.76 -0.45
C VAL A 240 -3.63 1.69 -1.61
N ARG A 241 -2.85 2.74 -1.75
CA ARG A 241 -2.91 3.64 -2.90
C ARG A 241 -1.56 3.63 -3.61
N ASN A 242 -1.56 3.33 -4.90
CA ASN A 242 -0.40 3.54 -5.75
C ASN A 242 -0.70 4.70 -6.69
N SER A 243 0.03 5.80 -6.54
CA SER A 243 -0.15 6.99 -7.35
C SER A 243 1.10 7.34 -8.12
N GLY A 244 0.95 7.91 -9.32
CA GLY A 244 2.12 8.31 -10.08
C GLY A 244 1.87 8.79 -11.50
N VAL A 245 2.98 9.03 -12.21
CA VAL A 245 2.99 9.47 -13.61
C VAL A 245 3.62 8.39 -14.48
N PRO A 246 2.83 7.64 -15.28
CA PRO A 246 3.37 6.58 -16.11
C PRO A 246 4.25 7.13 -17.25
N GLY A 247 5.50 6.65 -17.33
CA GLY A 247 6.43 6.96 -18.41
C GLY A 247 6.84 8.45 -18.46
N ASN A 248 7.15 8.96 -19.66
CA ASN A 248 7.50 10.37 -19.90
C ASN A 248 6.27 11.26 -20.22
N ALA A 249 5.06 10.82 -19.87
CA ALA A 249 3.84 11.53 -20.20
C ALA A 249 3.51 12.57 -19.11
N ALA A 250 4.02 13.79 -19.27
CA ALA A 250 3.78 14.92 -18.35
C ALA A 250 2.30 15.36 -18.23
N CYS A 251 1.39 14.75 -19.00
CA CYS A 251 -0.03 15.06 -19.05
C CYS A 251 -0.93 13.93 -18.51
N MET A 252 -0.33 12.93 -17.84
CA MET A 252 -1.04 11.77 -17.31
C MET A 252 -0.78 11.61 -15.82
N TYR A 253 -1.82 11.23 -15.10
CA TYR A 253 -1.77 10.87 -13.70
C TYR A 253 -2.54 9.58 -13.48
N TYR A 254 -2.06 8.74 -12.58
CA TYR A 254 -2.63 7.43 -12.29
C TYR A 254 -2.75 7.25 -10.79
N ASP A 255 -3.91 6.78 -10.32
CA ASP A 255 -4.14 6.26 -8.98
C ASP A 255 -4.71 4.84 -9.08
N ALA A 256 -4.11 3.87 -8.41
CA ALA A 256 -4.73 2.56 -8.17
C ALA A 256 -5.02 2.37 -6.69
N TYR A 257 -6.21 1.89 -6.39
CA TYR A 257 -6.66 1.60 -5.03
C TYR A 257 -6.86 0.10 -4.83
N ALA A 258 -6.33 -0.41 -3.73
CA ALA A 258 -6.55 -1.76 -3.23
C ALA A 258 -6.75 -1.74 -1.72
N PHE A 259 -7.09 -2.89 -1.16
CA PHE A 259 -7.09 -3.09 0.29
C PHE A 259 -6.54 -4.47 0.65
N ILE A 260 -5.98 -4.56 1.84
CA ILE A 260 -5.54 -5.81 2.46
C ILE A 260 -6.63 -6.23 3.44
N ASP A 261 -7.22 -7.40 3.23
CA ASP A 261 -8.29 -7.88 4.10
C ASP A 261 -7.77 -8.52 5.40
N SER A 262 -8.69 -8.99 6.24
CA SER A 262 -8.38 -9.67 7.51
C SER A 262 -7.51 -10.93 7.31
N ALA A 263 -7.69 -11.66 6.21
CA ALA A 263 -6.89 -12.83 5.87
C ALA A 263 -5.50 -12.51 5.30
N GLY A 264 -5.22 -11.23 5.00
CA GLY A 264 -3.98 -10.80 4.35
C GLY A 264 -4.04 -10.88 2.82
N GLU A 265 -5.21 -11.08 2.22
CA GLU A 265 -5.36 -11.07 0.76
C GLU A 265 -5.43 -9.62 0.25
N ILE A 266 -4.65 -9.30 -0.78
CA ILE A 266 -4.72 -8.02 -1.47
C ILE A 266 -5.86 -8.04 -2.49
N LYS A 267 -6.81 -7.13 -2.34
CA LYS A 267 -8.01 -7.02 -3.18
C LYS A 267 -8.02 -5.70 -3.95
N PRO A 268 -7.84 -5.72 -5.29
CA PRO A 268 -7.96 -4.53 -6.12
C PRO A 268 -9.37 -3.95 -6.06
N ILE A 269 -9.48 -2.64 -5.87
CA ILE A 269 -10.76 -1.93 -5.83
C ILE A 269 -11.05 -1.36 -7.22
N TYR A 270 -10.26 -0.35 -7.64
CA TYR A 270 -10.32 0.29 -8.95
C TYR A 270 -9.04 1.11 -9.23
N ASP A 271 -8.85 1.48 -10.49
CA ASP A 271 -7.87 2.47 -10.93
C ASP A 271 -8.56 3.72 -11.51
N ILE A 272 -7.89 4.86 -11.38
CA ILE A 272 -8.26 6.14 -11.96
C ILE A 272 -7.09 6.65 -12.78
N GLU A 273 -7.28 6.75 -14.09
CA GLU A 273 -6.36 7.41 -15.00
C GLU A 273 -6.90 8.79 -15.34
N ALA A 274 -6.11 9.83 -15.12
CA ALA A 274 -6.41 11.20 -15.48
C ALA A 274 -5.49 11.66 -16.62
N VAL A 275 -6.08 12.06 -17.74
CA VAL A 275 -5.35 12.50 -18.94
C VAL A 275 -5.79 13.91 -19.30
N ARG A 276 -4.85 14.85 -19.33
CA ARG A 276 -5.11 16.19 -19.85
C ARG A 276 -5.35 16.12 -21.35
N ARG A 277 -6.44 16.75 -21.80
CA ARG A 277 -6.86 16.84 -23.20
C ARG A 277 -6.66 18.27 -23.69
N ASP A 278 -5.64 18.46 -24.53
CA ASP A 278 -5.38 19.73 -25.22
C ASP A 278 -5.85 19.65 -26.69
N GLY A 279 -6.22 20.79 -27.28
CA GLY A 279 -6.54 20.90 -28.71
C GLY A 279 -7.92 20.35 -29.09
N LEU A 280 -8.89 20.41 -28.16
CA LEU A 280 -10.27 19.98 -28.40
C LEU A 280 -10.96 20.81 -29.48
N GLY A 281 -10.71 22.11 -29.52
CA GLY A 281 -11.22 23.06 -30.51
C GLY A 281 -10.73 22.78 -31.92
N GLU A 282 -9.48 22.34 -32.07
CA GLU A 282 -8.94 21.91 -33.37
C GLU A 282 -9.64 20.64 -33.88
N ALA A 283 -9.91 19.69 -32.98
CA ALA A 283 -10.61 18.46 -33.30
C ALA A 283 -12.12 18.69 -33.54
N MET A 284 -12.72 19.61 -32.80
CA MET A 284 -14.14 19.96 -32.87
C MET A 284 -14.36 21.45 -32.56
N PRO A 285 -14.61 22.29 -33.59
CA PRO A 285 -14.73 23.74 -33.40
C PRO A 285 -15.78 24.20 -32.39
N SER A 286 -16.81 23.40 -32.10
CA SER A 286 -17.78 23.72 -31.04
C SER A 286 -17.21 23.65 -29.62
N LEU A 287 -15.98 23.15 -29.46
CA LEU A 287 -15.25 23.05 -28.19
C LEU A 287 -14.09 24.05 -28.09
N GLU A 288 -13.94 24.98 -29.06
CA GLU A 288 -12.85 25.98 -29.05
C GLU A 288 -12.81 26.80 -27.76
N GLU A 289 -13.98 27.16 -27.21
CA GLU A 289 -14.07 27.88 -25.93
C GLU A 289 -13.49 27.08 -24.75
N LEU A 290 -13.48 25.75 -24.81
CA LEU A 290 -12.85 24.93 -23.76
C LEU A 290 -11.34 25.11 -23.76
N ASP A 291 -10.70 25.02 -24.93
CA ASP A 291 -9.24 25.16 -25.04
C ASP A 291 -8.76 26.56 -24.62
N GLU A 292 -9.59 27.59 -24.82
CA GLU A 292 -9.25 28.96 -24.46
C GLU A 292 -9.34 29.24 -22.95
N LYS A 293 -10.24 28.55 -22.22
CA LYS A 293 -10.64 28.92 -20.86
C LYS A 293 -10.42 27.84 -19.81
N TYR A 294 -10.28 26.59 -20.21
CA TYR A 294 -10.27 25.46 -19.30
C TYR A 294 -9.10 24.53 -19.58
N VAL A 295 -8.53 23.96 -18.52
CA VAL A 295 -7.79 22.72 -18.61
C VAL A 295 -8.82 21.60 -18.54
N VAL A 296 -8.94 20.84 -19.63
CA VAL A 296 -9.85 19.70 -19.69
C VAL A 296 -9.10 18.43 -19.35
N THR A 297 -9.61 17.69 -18.37
CA THR A 297 -9.04 16.42 -17.93
C THR A 297 -10.07 15.32 -18.11
N GLU A 298 -9.70 14.29 -18.86
CA GLU A 298 -10.48 13.05 -18.90
C GLU A 298 -10.06 12.17 -17.73
N TYR A 299 -11.04 11.69 -16.97
CA TYR A 299 -10.84 10.69 -15.92
C TYR A 299 -11.47 9.37 -16.37
N THR A 300 -10.67 8.30 -16.33
CA THR A 300 -11.11 6.94 -16.59
C THR A 300 -11.06 6.14 -15.30
N LEU A 301 -12.22 5.66 -14.83
CA LEU A 301 -12.32 4.68 -13.75
C LEU A 301 -12.34 3.29 -14.38
N SER A 302 -11.41 2.42 -14.01
CA SER A 302 -11.40 1.03 -14.45
C SER A 302 -11.43 0.05 -13.28
N TYR A 303 -12.13 -1.06 -13.48
CA TYR A 303 -12.06 -2.25 -12.62
C TYR A 303 -12.65 -3.45 -13.37
N ASP A 304 -12.15 -4.64 -13.08
CA ASP A 304 -12.51 -5.88 -13.77
C ASP A 304 -12.36 -5.74 -15.30
N THR A 305 -13.48 -5.68 -16.03
CA THR A 305 -13.53 -5.44 -17.49
C THR A 305 -14.26 -4.15 -17.86
N HIS A 306 -14.65 -3.35 -16.87
CA HIS A 306 -15.42 -2.14 -17.04
C HIS A 306 -14.51 -0.91 -17.09
N LYS A 307 -14.89 0.06 -17.93
CA LYS A 307 -14.28 1.38 -18.02
C LYS A 307 -15.36 2.44 -18.06
N TYR A 308 -15.23 3.44 -17.20
CA TYR A 308 -16.15 4.57 -17.12
C TYR A 308 -15.36 5.86 -17.30
N HIS A 309 -15.91 6.78 -18.09
CA HIS A 309 -15.23 8.04 -18.43
C HIS A 309 -16.01 9.21 -17.83
N THR A 310 -15.32 10.22 -17.32
CA THR A 310 -15.88 11.54 -17.00
C THR A 310 -14.89 12.62 -17.40
N PHE A 311 -15.34 13.86 -17.46
CA PHE A 311 -14.51 15.01 -17.83
C PHE A 311 -14.60 16.07 -16.74
N GLY A 312 -13.44 16.52 -16.28
CA GLY A 312 -13.29 17.66 -15.38
C GLY A 312 -12.80 18.89 -16.14
N PHE A 313 -13.22 20.06 -15.66
CA PHE A 313 -12.91 21.35 -16.27
C PHE A 313 -12.37 22.28 -15.18
N TYR A 314 -11.09 22.57 -15.26
CA TYR A 314 -10.42 23.49 -14.34
C TYR A 314 -10.22 24.84 -15.03
N ASN A 315 -10.70 25.92 -14.41
CA ASN A 315 -10.50 27.29 -14.89
C ASN A 315 -9.26 27.91 -14.23
N PRO A 316 -8.12 28.03 -14.94
CA PRO A 316 -6.87 28.53 -14.37
C PRO A 316 -6.92 30.02 -14.01
N ASP A 317 -7.78 30.82 -14.64
CA ASP A 317 -7.93 32.25 -14.33
C ASP A 317 -8.63 32.47 -12.99
N LYS A 318 -9.50 31.53 -12.61
CA LYS A 318 -10.28 31.59 -11.37
C LYS A 318 -9.74 30.68 -10.27
N ASP A 319 -8.85 29.75 -10.60
CA ASP A 319 -8.31 28.72 -9.69
C ASP A 319 -9.44 27.87 -9.07
N ILE A 320 -10.37 27.40 -9.91
CA ILE A 320 -11.52 26.57 -9.50
C ILE A 320 -11.86 25.51 -10.55
N ASP A 321 -12.39 24.37 -10.09
CA ASP A 321 -13.15 23.45 -10.93
C ASP A 321 -14.58 23.98 -11.13
N GLU A 322 -15.01 24.16 -12.38
CA GLU A 322 -16.38 24.58 -12.69
C GLU A 322 -16.87 23.95 -14.00
N ASP A 323 -18.12 23.48 -14.02
CA ASP A 323 -18.73 22.96 -15.24
C ASP A 323 -19.00 24.12 -16.23
N PRO A 324 -18.46 24.06 -17.47
CA PRO A 324 -18.67 25.10 -18.46
C PRO A 324 -20.15 25.18 -18.87
N ASP A 325 -20.70 26.39 -18.93
CA ASP A 325 -22.05 26.64 -19.46
C ASP A 325 -22.05 26.66 -21.01
N ILE A 326 -21.70 25.50 -21.59
CA ILE A 326 -21.66 25.29 -23.04
C ILE A 326 -22.85 24.40 -23.44
N PRO A 327 -23.75 24.86 -24.31
CA PRO A 327 -24.88 24.05 -24.77
C PRO A 327 -24.42 22.73 -25.39
N ASN A 328 -25.02 21.62 -24.97
CA ASN A 328 -24.71 20.26 -25.45
C ASN A 328 -23.23 19.87 -25.27
N LEU A 329 -22.54 20.42 -24.26
CA LEU A 329 -21.15 20.13 -23.95
C LEU A 329 -20.86 18.63 -23.90
N LYS A 330 -21.66 17.91 -23.11
CA LYS A 330 -21.53 16.46 -22.93
C LYS A 330 -21.62 15.69 -24.26
N GLU A 331 -22.62 16.00 -25.08
CA GLU A 331 -22.82 15.34 -26.39
C GLU A 331 -21.64 15.63 -27.33
N SER A 332 -21.12 16.85 -27.30
CA SER A 332 -19.98 17.27 -28.12
C SER A 332 -18.70 16.53 -27.70
N ILE A 333 -18.44 16.40 -26.40
CA ILE A 333 -17.30 15.64 -25.86
C ILE A 333 -17.43 14.15 -26.17
N ASP A 334 -18.60 13.56 -25.90
CA ASP A 334 -18.88 12.15 -26.21
C ASP A 334 -18.61 11.84 -27.69
N LYS A 335 -19.05 12.74 -28.58
CA LYS A 335 -18.82 12.63 -30.02
C LYS A 335 -17.34 12.80 -30.39
N CYS A 336 -16.63 13.74 -29.75
CA CYS A 336 -15.21 14.01 -30.02
C CYS A 336 -14.34 12.79 -29.67
N PHE A 337 -14.64 12.14 -28.54
CA PHE A 337 -13.85 11.02 -28.03
C PHE A 337 -14.43 9.64 -28.39
N ALA A 338 -15.53 9.59 -29.14
CA ALA A 338 -16.26 8.36 -29.42
C ALA A 338 -16.53 7.52 -28.15
N THR A 339 -16.86 8.21 -27.05
CA THR A 339 -17.09 7.63 -25.73
C THR A 339 -18.49 7.98 -25.22
N LYS A 340 -18.92 7.31 -24.16
CA LYS A 340 -20.12 7.67 -23.41
C LYS A 340 -19.70 8.07 -22.01
N SER A 341 -19.44 9.35 -21.81
CA SER A 341 -19.09 9.89 -20.49
C SER A 341 -20.25 9.78 -19.51
N LEU A 342 -19.92 9.75 -18.24
CA LEU A 342 -20.82 9.92 -17.11
C LEU A 342 -20.80 11.39 -16.67
N SER A 343 -21.82 11.84 -15.96
CA SER A 343 -21.66 13.04 -15.12
C SER A 343 -20.71 12.74 -13.95
N LYS A 344 -20.18 13.79 -13.30
CA LYS A 344 -19.35 13.63 -12.10
C LYS A 344 -20.07 12.83 -11.00
N ASP A 345 -21.35 13.15 -10.74
CA ASP A 345 -22.17 12.43 -9.76
C ASP A 345 -22.36 10.95 -10.12
N GLU A 346 -22.54 10.63 -11.40
CA GLU A 346 -22.67 9.24 -11.87
C GLU A 346 -21.35 8.49 -11.72
N PHE A 347 -20.23 9.13 -12.03
CA PHE A 347 -18.89 8.59 -11.85
C PHE A 347 -18.57 8.32 -10.38
N ASP A 348 -18.90 9.26 -9.49
CA ASP A 348 -18.74 9.09 -8.03
C ASP A 348 -19.63 7.99 -7.49
N LYS A 349 -20.86 7.82 -8.02
CA LYS A 349 -21.71 6.66 -7.69
C LYS A 349 -21.08 5.35 -8.15
N MET A 350 -20.38 5.30 -9.28
CA MET A 350 -19.69 4.09 -9.72
C MET A 350 -18.53 3.71 -8.78
N LYS A 351 -17.79 4.68 -8.25
CA LYS A 351 -16.76 4.45 -7.22
C LYS A 351 -17.39 3.87 -5.94
N LYS A 352 -18.42 4.53 -5.40
CA LYS A 352 -19.14 4.06 -4.19
C LYS A 352 -19.73 2.66 -4.37
N LYS A 353 -20.38 2.42 -5.51
CA LYS A 353 -20.93 1.09 -5.86
C LYS A 353 -19.84 0.02 -5.88
N ARG A 354 -18.64 0.33 -6.39
CA ARG A 354 -17.52 -0.61 -6.38
C ARG A 354 -17.03 -0.91 -4.97
N LEU A 355 -16.93 0.09 -4.09
CA LEU A 355 -16.58 -0.11 -2.68
C LEU A 355 -17.58 -1.05 -1.98
N GLU A 356 -18.88 -0.84 -2.20
CA GLU A 356 -19.94 -1.73 -1.69
C GLU A 356 -19.82 -3.17 -2.23
N GLU A 357 -19.50 -3.33 -3.52
CA GLU A 357 -19.33 -4.64 -4.17
C GLU A 357 -18.14 -5.43 -3.61
N VAL A 358 -17.04 -4.76 -3.29
CA VAL A 358 -15.86 -5.41 -2.67
C VAL A 358 -15.95 -5.48 -1.14
N GLY A 359 -16.98 -4.88 -0.55
CA GLY A 359 -17.29 -4.98 0.87
C GLY A 359 -16.48 -4.06 1.78
N VAL A 360 -16.06 -2.89 1.31
CA VAL A 360 -15.23 -1.93 2.08
C VAL A 360 -15.91 -0.57 2.24
N SER A 361 -15.50 0.18 3.27
CA SER A 361 -15.96 1.55 3.52
C SER A 361 -15.22 2.57 2.63
N GLU A 362 -15.70 3.82 2.61
CA GLU A 362 -15.01 4.92 1.92
C GLU A 362 -13.67 5.29 2.58
N GLU A 363 -13.51 5.02 3.88
CA GLU A 363 -12.29 5.33 4.64
C GLU A 363 -11.07 4.56 4.10
N VAL A 364 -11.28 3.37 3.50
CA VAL A 364 -10.22 2.55 2.89
C VAL A 364 -9.58 3.24 1.68
N VAL A 365 -10.29 4.15 1.01
CA VAL A 365 -9.81 4.88 -0.18
C VAL A 365 -9.77 6.39 0.03
N ASP A 366 -10.00 6.87 1.26
CA ASP A 366 -9.97 8.29 1.57
C ASP A 366 -8.53 8.79 1.58
N VAL A 367 -8.23 9.74 0.70
CA VAL A 367 -6.91 10.36 0.54
C VAL A 367 -6.42 10.97 1.85
N GLU A 368 -7.31 11.54 2.67
CA GLU A 368 -6.91 12.11 3.97
C GLU A 368 -6.42 11.04 4.96
N GLU A 369 -6.88 9.78 4.84
CA GLU A 369 -6.45 8.69 5.73
C GLU A 369 -5.04 8.19 5.39
N PHE A 370 -4.62 8.28 4.13
CA PHE A 370 -3.26 7.91 3.70
C PHE A 370 -2.18 8.83 4.27
N GLU A 371 -2.53 10.06 4.65
CA GLU A 371 -1.60 11.03 5.24
C GLU A 371 -1.44 10.90 6.76
N LYS A 372 -2.22 10.03 7.42
CA LYS A 372 -2.28 9.97 8.90
C LYS A 372 -1.37 8.93 9.53
N LEU A 373 -0.78 8.01 8.76
CA LEU A 373 -0.02 6.91 9.34
C LEU A 373 1.26 7.43 10.00
N GLU A 374 1.30 7.37 11.33
CA GLU A 374 2.44 7.82 12.12
C GLU A 374 3.46 6.69 12.28
N TYR A 375 4.73 6.98 11.99
CA TYR A 375 5.82 6.01 12.06
C TYR A 375 6.73 6.23 13.27
N THR A 376 7.09 5.13 13.93
CA THR A 376 8.10 5.08 14.99
C THR A 376 9.40 4.53 14.43
N GLN A 377 10.48 5.29 14.54
CA GLN A 377 11.80 4.88 14.05
C GLN A 377 12.48 3.89 15.01
N ILE A 378 13.08 2.82 14.45
CA ILE A 378 13.76 1.74 15.21
C ILE A 378 15.19 1.46 14.76
N TYR A 379 15.57 1.97 13.58
CA TYR A 379 16.93 1.88 13.06
C TYR A 379 17.28 3.19 12.35
N TYR A 380 18.53 3.60 12.48
CA TYR A 380 19.12 4.64 11.66
C TYR A 380 20.62 4.40 11.48
N GLU A 381 21.10 4.60 10.25
CA GLU A 381 22.53 4.62 9.98
C GLU A 381 23.14 5.91 10.58
N ARG A 382 24.17 5.76 11.43
CA ARG A 382 24.92 6.92 11.94
C ARG A 382 25.90 7.37 10.86
N LEU A 383 25.67 8.57 10.32
CA LEU A 383 26.55 9.28 9.38
C LEU A 383 27.93 9.62 9.98
#